data_AF-A0A538M5N3-F1
#
_entry.id   AF-A0A538M5N3-F1
#
_cell.length_a   1.000
_cell.length_b   1.000
_cell.length_c   1.000
_cell.angle_alpha   90.00
_cell.angle_beta   90.00
_cell.angle_gamma   90.00
#
_symmetry.space_group_name_H-M   'P 1'
#
loop_
_entity.id
_entity.type
_entity.pdbx_description
1 polymer ?
#
loop_
_entity_poly.entity_id
_entity_poly.type
_entity_poly.pdbx_seq_one_letter_code
_entity_poly.pdbx_strand_id
1 'polypeptide(L)'
;MLNRRGIQHNVLNAKNHEKEAMIVAQAGRKGSVTVATNMAGRGVDILLGGNPEYLARQEMAAREFDNDRYLLFEMDEEERAAYEAEYEPILTKFRAQTDAEHDEVVGLGGLYVQGTERHESRRIDNQLRGRSGRQGDPGESLFYLSLEDDLMRMFASDRVAAIMNRFKWPEGEPIEAKMVTRAVESAQKQIEERNYELRKNVLKYDEVMNGQRAVIYGERRKILEGYDLKEQALGFVEDVIADVVASWCPPETYPEDWDREALLVALGEFFPVRSSVADIEDVRDVAELQARFVQEAEEAYEAKEAVITPEVMRELERVVLLNITDTKWREHLYEMDYLQEGIHLRSYAQRDPLTEYQREAFMMFDELTESIQEDFVKYIYRVELVRQDQPPAPAATRVQRVQENRDEVAAGAGGAGQAPREGGQAGNPQQAFSDKVPRNAPCPCGSGKKYKKCHGAAA
;
A
#
# COMPACT_ATOMS: atom_id res chain seq x y z
N MET A 1 -33.44 18.28 -4.78
CA MET A 1 -34.50 19.27 -4.48
C MET A 1 -34.21 20.64 -5.08
N LEU A 2 -32.98 21.15 -5.03
CA LEU A 2 -32.60 22.47 -5.58
C LEU A 2 -33.01 22.67 -7.06
N ASN A 3 -32.80 21.66 -7.91
CA ASN A 3 -33.26 21.69 -9.31
C ASN A 3 -34.77 21.91 -9.44
N ARG A 4 -35.60 21.31 -8.57
CA ARG A 4 -37.07 21.48 -8.60
C ARG A 4 -37.49 22.90 -8.20
N ARG A 5 -36.65 23.62 -7.46
CA ARG A 5 -36.86 25.01 -7.06
C ARG A 5 -36.16 26.01 -8.00
N GLY A 6 -35.51 25.55 -9.07
CA GLY A 6 -34.82 26.41 -10.04
C GLY A 6 -33.54 27.06 -9.50
N ILE A 7 -32.95 26.52 -8.43
CA ILE A 7 -31.72 27.07 -7.83
C ILE A 7 -30.51 26.46 -8.55
N GLN A 8 -29.74 27.31 -9.23
CA GLN A 8 -28.46 26.94 -9.81
C GLN A 8 -27.49 26.57 -8.70
N HIS A 9 -26.84 25.41 -8.82
CA HIS A 9 -25.91 24.92 -7.80
C HIS A 9 -24.85 24.02 -8.40
N ASN A 10 -23.71 23.95 -7.71
CA ASN A 10 -22.64 23.00 -8.02
C ASN A 10 -22.60 21.89 -6.98
N VAL A 11 -22.21 20.68 -7.39
CA VAL A 11 -22.04 19.53 -6.49
C VAL A 11 -20.60 19.06 -6.55
N LEU A 12 -19.93 19.01 -5.41
CA LEU A 12 -18.55 18.58 -5.25
C LEU A 12 -18.53 17.21 -4.56
N ASN A 13 -17.85 16.24 -5.16
CA ASN A 13 -17.85 14.85 -4.69
C ASN A 13 -16.45 14.31 -4.37
N ALA A 14 -15.45 15.18 -4.24
CA ALA A 14 -14.05 14.85 -3.99
C ALA A 14 -13.42 13.92 -5.04
N LYS A 15 -13.88 14.00 -6.31
CA LYS A 15 -13.33 13.17 -7.41
C LYS A 15 -12.41 13.94 -8.34
N ASN A 16 -12.68 15.22 -8.59
CA ASN A 16 -11.85 16.04 -9.47
C ASN A 16 -11.38 17.28 -8.71
N HIS A 17 -10.21 17.17 -8.08
CA HIS A 17 -9.70 18.21 -7.18
C HIS A 17 -9.51 19.57 -7.88
N GLU A 18 -9.04 19.58 -9.13
CA GLU A 18 -8.77 20.82 -9.87
C GLU A 18 -10.07 21.55 -10.24
N LYS A 19 -11.04 20.84 -10.82
CA LYS A 19 -12.35 21.45 -11.16
C LYS A 19 -13.11 21.85 -9.90
N GLU A 20 -13.06 21.04 -8.86
CA GLU A 20 -13.68 21.37 -7.58
C GLU A 20 -13.03 22.58 -6.93
N ALA A 21 -11.70 22.71 -7.00
CA ALA A 21 -10.97 23.87 -6.52
C ALA A 21 -11.44 25.15 -7.22
N MET A 22 -11.59 25.12 -8.55
CA MET A 22 -12.14 26.25 -9.31
C MET A 22 -13.54 26.64 -8.85
N ILE A 23 -14.42 25.65 -8.64
CA ILE A 23 -15.79 25.92 -8.18
C ILE A 23 -15.79 26.52 -6.77
N VAL A 24 -14.97 25.97 -5.86
CA VAL A 24 -14.87 26.43 -4.46
C VAL A 24 -14.30 27.85 -4.39
N ALA A 25 -13.28 28.15 -5.20
CA ALA A 25 -12.69 29.48 -5.28
C ALA A 25 -13.70 30.56 -5.70
N GLN A 26 -14.76 30.19 -6.41
CA GLN A 26 -15.84 31.08 -6.83
C GLN A 26 -17.11 30.94 -5.98
N ALA A 27 -17.10 30.10 -4.94
CA ALA A 27 -18.30 29.80 -4.17
C ALA A 27 -18.82 30.98 -3.32
N GLY A 28 -17.96 31.96 -3.02
CA GLY A 28 -18.31 33.16 -2.24
C GLY A 28 -18.91 34.30 -3.06
N ARG A 29 -19.19 34.09 -4.35
CA ARG A 29 -19.86 35.08 -5.21
C ARG A 29 -21.36 35.15 -4.94
N LYS A 30 -21.97 36.28 -5.26
CA LYS A 30 -23.41 36.51 -5.04
C LYS A 30 -24.26 35.47 -5.78
N GLY A 31 -25.21 34.87 -5.06
CA GLY A 31 -26.16 33.88 -5.60
C GLY A 31 -25.56 32.50 -5.89
N SER A 32 -24.29 32.28 -5.57
CA SER A 32 -23.64 30.98 -5.71
C SER A 32 -24.15 30.00 -4.64
N VAL A 33 -24.47 28.78 -5.06
CA VAL A 33 -24.83 27.67 -4.16
C VAL A 33 -23.95 26.48 -4.47
N THR A 34 -23.21 26.01 -3.47
CA THR A 34 -22.28 24.88 -3.62
C THR A 34 -22.59 23.81 -2.59
N VAL A 35 -22.87 22.60 -3.06
CA VAL A 35 -23.09 21.42 -2.23
C VAL A 35 -21.80 20.60 -2.20
N ALA A 36 -21.14 20.54 -1.05
CA ALA A 36 -19.94 19.74 -0.87
C ALA A 36 -20.29 18.47 -0.08
N THR A 37 -19.99 17.30 -0.64
CA THR A 37 -20.06 16.05 0.12
C THR A 37 -18.80 15.88 0.96
N ASN A 38 -18.92 15.54 2.24
CA ASN A 38 -17.82 15.45 3.19
C ASN A 38 -16.99 16.75 3.23
N MET A 39 -15.70 16.67 2.93
CA MET A 39 -14.79 17.82 2.85
C MET A 39 -14.25 18.03 1.43
N ALA A 40 -15.09 17.83 0.41
CA ALA A 40 -14.76 18.25 -0.95
C ALA A 40 -14.43 19.76 -0.98
N GLY A 41 -13.44 20.16 -1.78
CA GLY A 41 -12.93 21.54 -1.75
C GLY A 41 -12.03 21.87 -0.55
N ARG A 42 -11.41 20.88 0.08
CA ARG A 42 -10.38 21.11 1.10
C ARG A 42 -9.13 21.75 0.49
N GLY A 43 -8.55 22.72 1.20
CA GLY A 43 -7.33 23.41 0.78
C GLY A 43 -7.56 24.67 -0.06
N VAL A 44 -8.79 24.91 -0.53
CA VAL A 44 -9.14 26.14 -1.26
C VAL A 44 -9.95 27.07 -0.38
N ASP A 45 -9.59 28.34 -0.43
CA ASP A 45 -10.20 29.40 0.33
C ASP A 45 -11.44 29.94 -0.40
N ILE A 46 -12.54 30.11 0.34
CA ILE A 46 -13.76 30.74 -0.17
C ILE A 46 -13.69 32.22 0.19
N LEU A 47 -13.31 33.05 -0.78
CA LEU A 47 -13.29 34.50 -0.64
C LEU A 47 -14.66 35.06 -1.02
N LEU A 48 -15.18 36.01 -0.22
CA LEU A 48 -16.39 36.74 -0.59
C LEU A 48 -16.12 37.55 -1.87
N GLY A 49 -17.05 37.52 -2.82
CA GLY A 49 -16.85 38.12 -4.15
C GLY A 49 -16.05 37.25 -5.13
N GLY A 50 -15.51 36.11 -4.69
CA GLY A 50 -14.76 35.15 -5.51
C GLY A 50 -13.25 35.42 -5.55
N ASN A 51 -12.48 34.42 -5.99
CA ASN A 51 -11.02 34.54 -6.05
C ASN A 51 -10.57 35.11 -7.41
N PRO A 52 -9.93 36.30 -7.46
CA PRO A 52 -9.54 36.95 -8.70
C PRO A 52 -8.39 36.23 -9.42
N GLU A 53 -7.47 35.58 -8.69
CA GLU A 53 -6.37 34.83 -9.32
C GLU A 53 -6.89 33.61 -10.08
N TYR A 54 -7.88 32.90 -9.53
CA TYR A 54 -8.48 31.76 -10.23
C TYR A 54 -9.21 32.20 -11.51
N LEU A 55 -9.91 33.34 -11.48
CA LEU A 55 -10.54 33.91 -12.68
C LEU A 55 -9.49 34.34 -13.71
N ALA A 56 -8.42 34.98 -13.26
CA ALA A 56 -7.32 35.39 -14.13
C ALA A 56 -6.64 34.19 -14.79
N ARG A 57 -6.31 33.14 -14.02
CA ARG A 57 -5.74 31.88 -14.55
C ARG A 57 -6.67 31.19 -15.53
N GLN A 58 -7.99 31.22 -15.29
CA GLN A 58 -8.97 30.69 -16.22
C GLN A 58 -9.01 31.48 -17.53
N GLU A 59 -8.94 32.81 -17.47
CA GLU A 59 -8.85 33.65 -18.68
C GLU A 59 -7.51 33.47 -19.40
N MET A 60 -6.40 33.30 -18.68
CA MET A 60 -5.08 32.95 -19.25
C MET A 60 -5.11 31.59 -19.95
N ALA A 61 -5.69 30.56 -19.33
CA ALA A 61 -5.83 29.23 -19.92
C ALA A 61 -6.69 29.28 -21.20
N ALA A 62 -7.76 30.08 -21.21
CA ALA A 62 -8.61 30.29 -22.39
C ALA A 62 -7.88 31.01 -23.54
N ARG A 63 -6.83 31.78 -23.22
CA ARG A 63 -5.91 32.41 -24.18
C ARG A 63 -4.69 31.51 -24.51
N GLU A 64 -4.75 30.22 -24.14
CA GLU A 64 -3.72 29.21 -24.39
C GLU A 64 -2.37 29.47 -23.69
N PHE A 65 -2.37 30.23 -22.60
CA PHE A 65 -1.20 30.36 -21.73
C PHE A 65 -1.07 29.17 -20.76
N ASP A 66 0.17 28.74 -20.56
CA ASP A 66 0.52 27.64 -19.65
C ASP A 66 0.68 28.15 -18.20
N ASN A 67 -0.40 28.06 -17.42
CA ASN A 67 -0.37 28.45 -16.01
C ASN A 67 0.57 27.56 -15.18
N ASP A 68 0.75 26.28 -15.55
CA ASP A 68 1.51 25.32 -14.75
C ASP A 68 3.00 25.61 -14.83
N ARG A 69 3.53 25.85 -16.03
CA ARG A 69 4.93 26.29 -16.21
C ARG A 69 5.22 27.60 -15.47
N TYR A 70 4.26 28.52 -15.43
CA TYR A 70 4.40 29.78 -14.68
C TYR A 70 4.46 29.53 -13.16
N LEU A 71 3.56 28.70 -12.62
CA LEU A 71 3.49 28.38 -11.19
C LEU A 71 4.66 27.52 -10.71
N LEU A 72 5.20 26.64 -11.57
CA LEU A 72 6.33 25.76 -11.30
C LEU A 72 7.69 26.43 -11.54
N PHE A 73 7.72 27.71 -11.92
CA PHE A 73 8.96 28.44 -12.24
C PHE A 73 9.77 27.78 -13.37
N GLU A 74 9.08 27.16 -14.34
CA GLU A 74 9.67 26.46 -15.48
C GLU A 74 9.73 27.31 -16.77
N MET A 75 9.38 28.59 -16.67
CA MET A 75 9.52 29.58 -17.74
C MET A 75 10.87 30.29 -17.63
N ASP A 76 11.49 30.61 -18.77
CA ASP A 76 12.64 31.52 -18.78
C ASP A 76 12.20 32.97 -18.50
N GLU A 77 13.18 33.89 -18.37
CA GLU A 77 12.92 35.28 -18.02
C GLU A 77 12.07 36.02 -19.07
N GLU A 78 12.24 35.69 -20.36
CA GLU A 78 11.50 36.32 -21.45
C GLU A 78 10.06 35.79 -21.54
N GLU A 79 9.87 34.47 -21.47
CA GLU A 79 8.57 33.79 -21.41
C GLU A 79 7.76 34.29 -20.21
N ARG A 80 8.41 34.43 -19.05
CA ARG A 80 7.77 34.92 -17.83
C ARG A 80 7.34 36.38 -17.94
N ALA A 81 8.20 37.24 -18.48
CA ALA A 81 7.86 38.65 -18.69
C ALA A 81 6.66 38.80 -19.65
N ALA A 82 6.59 37.97 -20.70
CA ALA A 82 5.45 37.94 -21.61
C ALA A 82 4.16 37.46 -20.93
N TYR A 83 4.25 36.42 -20.08
CA TYR A 83 3.12 35.92 -19.30
C TYR A 83 2.60 37.00 -18.32
N GLU A 84 3.50 37.62 -17.54
CA GLU A 84 3.15 38.63 -16.54
C GLU A 84 2.54 39.89 -17.17
N ALA A 85 3.01 40.28 -18.37
CA ALA A 85 2.46 41.41 -19.13
C ALA A 85 0.97 41.22 -19.50
N GLU A 86 0.53 39.99 -19.77
CA GLU A 86 -0.88 39.65 -20.03
C GLU A 86 -1.65 39.34 -18.74
N TYR A 87 -1.00 38.72 -17.75
CA TYR A 87 -1.63 38.32 -16.50
C TYR A 87 -2.02 39.51 -15.61
N GLU A 88 -1.14 40.50 -15.44
CA GLU A 88 -1.37 41.63 -14.53
C GLU A 88 -2.61 42.48 -14.88
N PRO A 89 -2.87 42.85 -16.16
CA PRO A 89 -4.09 43.59 -16.49
C PRO A 89 -5.35 42.75 -16.30
N ILE A 90 -5.30 41.44 -16.57
CA ILE A 90 -6.43 40.52 -16.34
C ILE A 90 -6.72 40.40 -14.84
N LEU A 91 -5.67 40.23 -14.03
CA LEU A 91 -5.78 40.17 -12.58
C LEU A 91 -6.34 41.47 -12.00
N THR A 92 -5.88 42.62 -12.50
CA THR A 92 -6.40 43.94 -12.07
C THR A 92 -7.88 44.10 -12.39
N LYS A 93 -8.31 43.70 -13.59
CA LYS A 93 -9.72 43.68 -14.00
C LYS A 93 -10.55 42.80 -13.06
N PHE A 94 -10.12 41.57 -12.78
CA PHE A 94 -10.87 40.67 -11.91
C PHE A 94 -10.83 41.09 -10.45
N ARG A 95 -9.73 41.65 -9.95
CA ARG A 95 -9.68 42.23 -8.59
C ARG A 95 -10.75 43.31 -8.42
N ALA A 96 -10.84 44.26 -9.35
CA ALA A 96 -11.87 45.30 -9.28
C ALA A 96 -13.30 44.72 -9.30
N GLN A 97 -13.52 43.64 -10.06
CA GLN A 97 -14.80 42.94 -10.07
C GLN A 97 -15.07 42.22 -8.73
N THR A 98 -14.11 41.44 -8.23
CA THR A 98 -14.28 40.66 -7.00
C THR A 98 -14.40 41.55 -5.78
N ASP A 99 -13.71 42.70 -5.74
CA ASP A 99 -13.79 43.67 -4.65
C ASP A 99 -15.18 44.33 -4.60
N ALA A 100 -15.75 44.67 -5.76
CA ALA A 100 -17.12 45.19 -5.83
C ALA A 100 -18.17 44.13 -5.42
N GLU A 101 -18.01 42.88 -5.87
CA GLU A 101 -18.88 41.78 -5.45
C GLU A 101 -18.70 41.43 -3.97
N HIS A 102 -17.48 41.56 -3.44
CA HIS A 102 -17.15 41.36 -2.03
C HIS A 102 -17.98 42.29 -1.15
N ASP A 103 -17.93 43.60 -1.42
CA ASP A 103 -18.67 44.59 -0.63
C ASP A 103 -20.18 44.35 -0.66
N GLU A 104 -20.70 43.90 -1.80
CA GLU A 104 -22.10 43.50 -1.93
C GLU A 104 -22.44 42.28 -1.05
N VAL A 105 -21.61 41.23 -1.10
CA VAL A 105 -21.82 40.00 -0.32
C VAL A 105 -21.66 40.26 1.18
N VAL A 106 -20.72 41.11 1.58
CA VAL A 106 -20.56 41.59 2.96
C VAL A 106 -21.84 42.31 3.42
N GLY A 107 -22.40 43.19 2.59
CA GLY A 107 -23.66 43.88 2.87
C GLY A 107 -24.87 42.94 3.01
N LEU A 108 -24.80 41.73 2.45
CA LEU A 108 -25.83 40.69 2.55
C LEU A 108 -25.63 39.73 3.74
N GLY A 109 -24.57 39.90 4.54
CA GLY A 109 -24.27 39.06 5.71
C GLY A 109 -23.21 37.98 5.47
N GLY A 110 -22.55 37.97 4.31
CA GLY A 110 -21.42 37.11 4.02
C GLY A 110 -21.78 35.66 3.68
N LEU A 111 -20.82 34.74 3.88
CA LEU A 111 -21.00 33.33 3.53
C LEU A 111 -21.89 32.62 4.56
N TYR A 112 -22.94 31.95 4.09
CA TYR A 112 -23.79 31.07 4.89
C TYR A 112 -23.39 29.61 4.73
N VAL A 113 -22.96 28.98 5.83
CA VAL A 113 -22.56 27.57 5.86
C VAL A 113 -23.69 26.73 6.45
N GLN A 114 -24.25 25.84 5.62
CA GLN A 114 -25.30 24.91 6.04
C GLN A 114 -24.76 23.49 6.19
N GLY A 115 -24.67 23.00 7.42
CA GLY A 115 -24.44 21.58 7.70
C GLY A 115 -25.75 20.79 7.59
N THR A 116 -25.75 19.70 6.83
CA THR A 116 -26.93 18.85 6.64
C THR A 116 -27.03 17.68 7.61
N GLU A 117 -25.94 17.39 8.32
CA GLU A 117 -25.82 16.39 9.36
C GLU A 117 -24.59 16.71 10.24
N ARG A 118 -24.39 15.95 11.33
CA ARG A 118 -23.14 15.99 12.10
C ARG A 118 -22.16 14.96 11.57
N HIS A 119 -20.89 15.35 11.45
CA HIS A 119 -19.82 14.40 11.19
C HIS A 119 -19.48 13.60 12.44
N GLU A 120 -18.68 12.54 12.24
CA GLU A 120 -18.11 11.69 13.29
C GLU A 120 -17.28 12.43 14.35
N SER A 121 -16.87 13.68 14.08
CA SER A 121 -16.16 14.50 15.06
C SER A 121 -16.52 15.98 14.96
N ARG A 122 -16.55 16.65 16.11
CA ARG A 122 -16.75 18.10 16.28
C ARG A 122 -15.71 18.90 15.51
N ARG A 123 -14.49 18.38 15.40
CA ARG A 123 -13.40 19.01 14.66
C ARG A 123 -13.75 19.19 13.19
N ILE A 124 -14.36 18.20 12.54
CA ILE A 124 -14.75 18.27 11.13
C ILE A 124 -15.91 19.23 10.95
N ASP A 125 -16.90 19.20 11.84
CA ASP A 125 -17.99 20.19 11.84
C ASP A 125 -17.46 21.63 11.96
N ASN A 126 -16.50 21.85 12.86
CA ASN A 126 -15.89 23.17 13.03
C ASN A 126 -15.06 23.60 11.83
N GLN A 127 -14.46 22.66 11.09
CA GLN A 127 -13.80 22.96 9.82
C GLN A 127 -14.79 23.42 8.75
N LEU A 128 -15.99 22.84 8.72
CA LEU A 128 -17.06 23.30 7.86
C LEU A 128 -17.51 24.72 8.28
N ARG A 129 -17.76 24.95 9.58
CA ARG A 129 -18.12 26.29 10.11
C ARG A 129 -17.06 27.35 9.79
N GLY A 130 -15.78 27.01 9.93
CA GLY A 130 -14.65 27.89 9.65
C GLY A 130 -14.45 28.24 8.17
N ARG A 131 -15.34 27.78 7.28
CA ARG A 131 -15.41 28.26 5.89
C ARG A 131 -16.04 29.64 5.79
N SER A 132 -16.96 29.99 6.69
CA SER A 132 -17.51 31.35 6.83
C SER A 132 -16.70 32.20 7.80
N GLY A 133 -16.83 33.52 7.71
CA GLY A 133 -16.29 34.47 8.68
C GLY A 133 -14.77 34.55 8.71
N ARG A 134 -14.13 34.47 7.54
CA ARG A 134 -12.67 34.51 7.41
C ARG A 134 -12.17 35.94 7.39
N GLN A 135 -10.97 36.19 7.90
CA GLN A 135 -10.35 37.53 7.96
C GLN A 135 -11.23 38.63 8.59
N GLY A 136 -12.21 38.27 9.42
CA GLY A 136 -13.15 39.22 10.03
C GLY A 136 -14.41 39.50 9.21
N ASP A 137 -14.59 38.83 8.07
CA ASP A 137 -15.79 38.91 7.25
C ASP A 137 -17.05 38.50 8.04
N PRO A 138 -18.23 39.04 7.70
CA PRO A 138 -19.48 38.51 8.20
C PRO A 138 -19.71 37.09 7.68
N GLY A 139 -20.47 36.31 8.44
CA GLY A 139 -20.86 34.97 8.04
C GLY A 139 -21.70 34.29 9.11
N GLU A 140 -22.47 33.30 8.70
CA GLU A 140 -23.33 32.53 9.59
C GLU A 140 -23.17 31.04 9.28
N SER A 141 -23.27 30.20 10.31
CA SER A 141 -23.25 28.75 10.14
C SER A 141 -24.35 28.09 10.95
N LEU A 142 -25.10 27.18 10.31
CA LEU A 142 -26.20 26.46 10.93
C LEU A 142 -26.18 24.99 10.54
N PHE A 143 -26.43 24.11 11.50
CA PHE A 143 -26.51 22.67 11.28
C PHE A 143 -27.96 22.23 11.42
N TYR A 144 -28.48 21.59 10.37
CA TYR A 144 -29.76 20.90 10.37
C TYR A 144 -29.51 19.44 10.68
N LEU A 145 -30.25 18.89 11.65
CA LEU A 145 -30.10 17.52 12.11
C LEU A 145 -31.45 16.84 12.10
N SER A 146 -31.46 15.56 11.75
CA SER A 146 -32.61 14.68 11.89
C SER A 146 -32.31 13.58 12.91
N LEU A 147 -33.36 13.08 13.55
CA LEU A 147 -33.26 11.88 14.39
C LEU A 147 -33.07 10.61 13.56
N GLU A 148 -33.24 10.71 12.23
CA GLU A 148 -33.00 9.62 11.26
C GLU A 148 -31.58 9.64 10.66
N ASP A 149 -30.74 10.64 11.00
CA ASP A 149 -29.37 10.75 10.49
C ASP A 149 -28.50 9.55 10.91
N ASP A 150 -27.45 9.25 10.15
CA ASP A 150 -26.57 8.09 10.39
C ASP A 150 -25.94 8.09 11.79
N LEU A 151 -25.52 9.27 12.27
CA LEU A 151 -25.02 9.45 13.63
C LEU A 151 -26.05 8.97 14.68
N MET A 152 -27.32 9.32 14.48
CA MET A 152 -28.40 8.96 15.38
C MET A 152 -28.79 7.49 15.22
N ARG A 153 -28.78 6.95 14.00
CA ARG A 153 -29.05 5.53 13.76
C ARG A 153 -28.04 4.60 14.42
N MET A 154 -26.76 4.95 14.41
CA MET A 154 -25.71 4.12 14.99
C MET A 154 -25.77 4.06 16.53
N PHE A 155 -26.32 5.07 17.21
CA PHE A 155 -26.23 5.23 18.67
C PHE A 155 -27.55 5.40 19.41
N ALA A 156 -28.65 5.63 18.70
CA ALA A 156 -29.92 6.06 19.28
C ALA A 156 -31.13 5.18 18.88
N SER A 157 -30.91 3.89 18.64
CA SER A 157 -31.91 3.03 17.97
C SER A 157 -33.21 2.84 18.75
N ASP A 158 -33.18 2.71 20.08
CA ASP A 158 -34.38 2.24 20.80
C ASP A 158 -35.02 3.32 21.66
N ARG A 159 -34.22 4.07 22.45
CA ARG A 159 -34.73 5.10 23.36
C ARG A 159 -35.21 6.36 22.63
N VAL A 160 -34.47 6.82 21.61
CA VAL A 160 -34.85 8.02 20.87
C VAL A 160 -36.02 7.72 19.93
N ALA A 161 -36.04 6.55 19.29
CA ALA A 161 -37.21 6.08 18.54
C ALA A 161 -38.46 5.96 19.41
N ALA A 162 -38.35 5.45 20.65
CA ALA A 162 -39.47 5.39 21.59
C ALA A 162 -39.99 6.78 21.99
N ILE A 163 -39.10 7.78 22.11
CA ILE A 163 -39.47 9.17 22.40
C ILE A 163 -40.18 9.79 21.19
N MET A 164 -39.67 9.60 19.97
CA MET A 164 -40.33 10.06 18.73
C MET A 164 -41.74 9.47 18.58
N ASN A 165 -41.90 8.17 18.84
CA ASN A 165 -43.20 7.51 18.75
C ASN A 165 -44.19 7.99 19.82
N ARG A 166 -43.70 8.43 20.97
CA ARG A 166 -44.53 8.87 22.11
C ARG A 166 -44.87 10.35 22.06
N PHE A 167 -43.94 11.18 21.64
CA PHE A 167 -44.13 12.61 21.44
C PHE A 167 -44.32 12.86 19.94
N LYS A 168 -45.58 12.86 19.49
CA LYS A 168 -45.96 13.20 18.12
C LYS A 168 -45.64 14.68 17.84
N TRP A 169 -44.39 14.98 17.53
CA TRP A 169 -43.97 16.34 17.21
C TRP A 169 -44.56 16.78 15.87
N PRO A 170 -45.07 18.03 15.76
CA PRO A 170 -45.55 18.56 14.50
C PRO A 170 -44.43 18.55 13.45
N GLU A 171 -44.74 18.07 12.25
CA GLU A 171 -43.79 18.13 11.13
C GLU A 171 -43.48 19.59 10.79
N GLY A 172 -42.18 19.93 10.69
CA GLY A 172 -41.73 21.27 10.31
C GLY A 172 -41.40 22.21 11.47
N GLU A 173 -41.62 21.80 12.73
CA GLU A 173 -41.21 22.59 13.90
C GLU A 173 -39.82 22.15 14.44
N PRO A 174 -38.91 23.10 14.76
CA PRO A 174 -37.64 22.78 15.38
C PRO A 174 -37.81 22.15 16.76
N ILE A 175 -36.99 21.14 17.04
CA ILE A 175 -37.00 20.42 18.31
C ILE A 175 -36.04 21.12 19.30
N GLU A 176 -36.59 21.86 20.24
CA GLU A 176 -35.81 22.54 21.29
C GLU A 176 -35.81 21.78 22.62
N ALA A 177 -35.48 20.48 22.57
CA ALA A 177 -35.41 19.64 23.76
C ALA A 177 -33.96 19.42 24.22
N LYS A 178 -33.61 19.92 25.42
CA LYS A 178 -32.27 19.72 26.03
C LYS A 178 -31.82 18.26 26.06
N MET A 179 -32.76 17.32 26.19
CA MET A 179 -32.48 15.88 26.17
C MET A 179 -31.96 15.42 24.81
N VAL A 180 -32.54 15.91 23.71
CA VAL A 180 -32.12 15.57 22.34
C VAL A 180 -30.77 16.16 22.03
N THR A 181 -30.53 17.42 22.38
CA THR A 181 -29.22 18.07 22.21
C THR A 181 -28.11 17.27 22.90
N ARG A 182 -28.34 16.83 24.15
CA ARG A 182 -27.38 15.98 24.89
C ARG A 182 -27.17 14.61 24.23
N ALA A 183 -28.23 14.01 23.67
CA ALA A 183 -28.12 12.73 22.98
C ALA A 183 -27.24 12.83 21.73
N VAL A 184 -27.43 13.86 20.91
CA VAL A 184 -26.58 14.14 19.72
C VAL A 184 -25.12 14.36 20.15
N GLU A 185 -24.89 15.18 21.18
CA GLU A 185 -23.53 15.43 21.68
C GLU A 185 -22.86 14.17 22.21
N SER A 186 -23.61 13.32 22.92
CA SER A 186 -23.11 12.04 23.46
C SER A 186 -22.78 11.05 22.35
N ALA A 187 -23.65 10.92 21.34
CA ALA A 187 -23.41 10.05 20.20
C ALA A 187 -22.12 10.45 19.46
N GLN A 188 -21.94 11.75 19.19
CA GLN A 188 -20.73 12.25 18.55
C GLN A 188 -19.47 11.98 19.39
N LYS A 189 -19.53 12.22 20.72
CA LYS A 189 -18.41 11.92 21.62
C LYS A 189 -18.06 10.43 21.63
N GLN A 190 -19.06 9.55 21.59
CA GLN A 190 -18.84 8.09 21.58
C GLN A 190 -18.18 7.62 20.27
N ILE A 191 -18.53 8.21 19.12
CA ILE A 191 -17.81 7.94 17.86
C ILE A 191 -16.37 8.44 17.94
N GLU A 192 -16.15 9.65 18.44
CA GLU A 192 -14.79 10.20 18.60
C GLU A 192 -13.92 9.27 19.46
N GLU A 193 -14.44 8.80 20.59
CA GLU A 193 -13.75 7.88 21.49
C GLU A 193 -13.51 6.51 20.82
N ARG A 194 -14.51 5.97 20.11
CA ARG A 194 -14.35 4.74 19.33
C ARG A 194 -13.23 4.88 18.29
N ASN A 195 -13.25 5.94 17.50
CA ASN A 195 -12.25 6.20 16.46
C ASN A 195 -10.86 6.45 17.07
N TYR A 196 -10.79 7.09 18.24
CA TYR A 196 -9.55 7.28 18.99
C TYR A 196 -8.97 5.94 19.44
N GLU A 197 -9.77 5.08 20.07
CA GLU A 197 -9.31 3.75 20.51
C GLU A 197 -8.94 2.84 19.34
N LEU A 198 -9.68 2.88 18.23
CA LEU A 198 -9.31 2.16 17.00
C LEU A 198 -7.92 2.58 16.50
N ARG A 199 -7.66 3.89 16.37
CA ARG A 199 -6.35 4.40 15.92
C ARG A 199 -5.23 4.08 16.90
N LYS A 200 -5.50 4.19 18.19
CA LYS A 200 -4.56 3.84 19.26
C LYS A 200 -4.19 2.36 19.20
N ASN A 201 -5.16 1.49 18.95
CA ASN A 201 -4.89 0.07 18.76
C ASN A 201 -4.06 -0.18 17.49
N VAL A 202 -4.41 0.42 16.35
CA VAL A 202 -3.60 0.32 15.12
C VAL A 202 -2.14 0.73 15.38
N LEU A 203 -1.92 1.85 16.08
CA LEU A 203 -0.57 2.31 16.44
C LEU A 203 0.17 1.30 17.32
N LYS A 204 -0.48 0.74 18.34
CA LYS A 204 0.14 -0.24 19.25
C LYS A 204 0.64 -1.50 18.54
N TYR A 205 -0.11 -2.02 17.57
CA TYR A 205 0.33 -3.18 16.77
C TYR A 205 1.44 -2.79 15.80
N ASP A 206 1.34 -1.59 15.18
CA ASP A 206 2.37 -1.09 14.28
C ASP A 206 3.69 -0.78 14.99
N GLU A 207 3.69 -0.35 16.26
CA GLU A 207 4.92 -0.11 17.04
C GLU A 207 5.84 -1.34 17.08
N VAL A 208 5.26 -2.54 17.19
CA VAL A 208 6.01 -3.82 17.17
C VAL A 208 6.66 -4.04 15.81
N MET A 209 5.88 -3.92 14.73
CA MET A 209 6.38 -4.08 13.36
C MET A 209 7.37 -2.99 12.99
N ASN A 210 7.21 -1.78 13.51
CA ASN A 210 8.10 -0.67 13.27
C ASN A 210 9.49 -0.92 13.87
N GLY A 211 9.56 -1.51 15.07
CA GLY A 211 10.83 -1.93 15.67
C GLY A 211 11.56 -2.95 14.80
N GLN A 212 10.87 -4.00 14.34
CA GLN A 212 11.43 -5.03 13.46
C GLN A 212 11.87 -4.46 12.09
N ARG A 213 11.03 -3.61 11.48
CA ARG A 213 11.36 -2.91 10.23
C ARG A 213 12.61 -2.06 10.37
N ALA A 214 12.79 -1.37 11.49
CA ALA A 214 13.96 -0.52 11.70
C ALA A 214 15.26 -1.35 11.65
N VAL A 215 15.26 -2.56 12.24
CA VAL A 215 16.40 -3.48 12.19
C VAL A 215 16.64 -3.96 10.75
N ILE A 216 15.64 -4.57 10.11
CA ILE A 216 15.79 -5.13 8.76
C ILE A 216 16.14 -4.06 7.72
N TYR A 217 15.51 -2.88 7.78
CA TYR A 217 15.82 -1.79 6.85
C TYR A 217 17.18 -1.17 7.13
N GLY A 218 17.64 -1.20 8.39
CA GLY A 218 19.01 -0.85 8.76
C GLY A 218 20.02 -1.77 8.09
N GLU A 219 19.84 -3.09 8.23
CA GLU A 219 20.71 -4.09 7.61
C GLU A 219 20.69 -4.01 6.08
N ARG A 220 19.49 -3.93 5.47
CA ARG A 220 19.35 -3.75 4.01
C ARG A 220 20.08 -2.51 3.51
N ARG A 221 20.02 -1.40 4.26
CA ARG A 221 20.72 -0.16 3.88
C ARG A 221 22.23 -0.36 3.88
N LYS A 222 22.80 -1.00 4.91
CA LYS A 222 24.24 -1.30 4.97
C LYS A 222 24.70 -2.10 3.74
N ILE A 223 23.90 -3.09 3.33
CA ILE A 223 24.19 -3.91 2.15
C ILE A 223 24.16 -3.06 0.87
N LEU A 224 23.14 -2.21 0.69
CA LEU A 224 22.96 -1.39 -0.51
C LEU A 224 23.96 -0.24 -0.63
N GLU A 225 24.38 0.35 0.50
CA GLU A 225 25.42 1.39 0.55
C GLU A 225 26.83 0.81 0.34
N GLY A 226 26.94 -0.52 0.34
CA GLY A 226 28.14 -1.22 -0.07
C GLY A 226 29.21 -1.35 1.02
N TYR A 227 28.79 -1.40 2.29
CA TYR A 227 29.66 -1.66 3.42
C TYR A 227 30.39 -3.01 3.27
N ASP A 228 31.57 -3.12 3.86
CA ASP A 228 32.26 -4.41 3.98
C ASP A 228 31.54 -5.27 5.03
N LEU A 229 31.09 -6.44 4.61
CA LEU A 229 30.30 -7.36 5.43
C LEU A 229 31.15 -8.51 5.99
N LYS A 230 32.49 -8.49 5.86
CA LYS A 230 33.34 -9.62 6.29
C LYS A 230 33.12 -10.01 7.73
N GLU A 231 33.25 -9.01 8.61
CA GLU A 231 33.16 -9.22 10.06
C GLU A 231 31.76 -9.71 10.44
N GLN A 232 30.73 -9.18 9.79
CA GLN A 232 29.35 -9.64 9.99
C GLN A 232 29.15 -11.08 9.50
N ALA A 233 29.69 -11.42 8.33
CA ALA A 233 29.61 -12.76 7.76
C ALA A 233 30.31 -13.80 8.64
N LEU A 234 31.51 -13.48 9.15
CA LEU A 234 32.24 -14.36 10.08
C LEU A 234 31.55 -14.44 11.45
N GLY A 235 30.94 -13.36 11.93
CA GLY A 235 30.08 -13.40 13.12
C GLY A 235 28.91 -14.38 12.96
N PHE A 236 28.25 -14.39 11.80
CA PHE A 236 27.19 -15.37 11.53
C PHE A 236 27.71 -16.82 11.53
N VAL A 237 28.94 -17.04 11.04
CA VAL A 237 29.58 -18.35 11.09
C VAL A 237 29.84 -18.78 12.53
N GLU A 238 30.34 -17.88 13.37
CA GLU A 238 30.60 -18.14 14.79
C GLU A 238 29.29 -18.49 15.53
N ASP A 239 28.25 -17.69 15.36
CA ASP A 239 26.93 -17.90 15.98
C ASP A 239 26.34 -19.26 15.58
N VAL A 240 26.29 -19.57 14.27
CA VAL A 240 25.74 -20.83 13.76
C VAL A 240 26.52 -22.04 14.28
N ILE A 241 27.86 -21.96 14.32
CA ILE A 241 28.69 -23.04 14.88
C ILE A 241 28.43 -23.20 16.38
N ALA A 242 28.30 -22.10 17.11
CA ALA A 242 28.02 -22.14 18.54
C ALA A 242 26.71 -22.86 18.84
N ASP A 243 25.64 -22.55 18.09
CA ASP A 243 24.31 -23.15 18.25
C ASP A 243 24.28 -24.64 17.88
N VAL A 244 24.94 -25.01 16.78
CA VAL A 244 25.05 -26.41 16.36
C VAL A 244 25.85 -27.22 17.39
N VAL A 245 26.98 -26.70 17.88
CA VAL A 245 27.77 -27.40 18.91
C VAL A 245 26.98 -27.51 20.21
N ALA A 246 26.29 -26.45 20.65
CA ALA A 246 25.48 -26.49 21.87
C ALA A 246 24.33 -27.52 21.78
N SER A 247 23.76 -27.71 20.60
CA SER A 247 22.67 -28.66 20.35
C SER A 247 23.12 -30.13 20.44
N TRP A 248 24.31 -30.45 19.93
CA TRP A 248 24.82 -31.84 19.87
C TRP A 248 25.84 -32.18 20.96
N CYS A 249 26.42 -31.18 21.61
CA CYS A 249 27.33 -31.30 22.74
C CYS A 249 26.87 -30.39 23.90
N PRO A 250 25.71 -30.66 24.53
CA PRO A 250 25.20 -29.80 25.59
C PRO A 250 26.17 -29.78 26.79
N PRO A 251 26.41 -28.61 27.41
CA PRO A 251 27.34 -28.50 28.53
C PRO A 251 26.88 -29.25 29.79
N GLU A 252 25.58 -29.57 29.88
CA GLU A 252 24.99 -30.34 30.98
C GLU A 252 25.21 -31.86 30.84
N THR A 253 25.66 -32.32 29.67
CA THR A 253 25.86 -33.74 29.37
C THR A 253 27.34 -34.09 29.49
N TYR A 254 27.65 -35.32 29.91
CA TYR A 254 29.03 -35.77 29.99
C TYR A 254 29.66 -35.82 28.59
N PRO A 255 30.93 -35.38 28.42
CA PRO A 255 31.60 -35.39 27.11
C PRO A 255 31.69 -36.76 26.43
N GLU A 256 31.56 -37.83 27.20
CA GLU A 256 31.55 -39.21 26.71
C GLU A 256 30.25 -39.56 25.96
N ASP A 257 29.15 -38.88 26.31
CA ASP A 257 27.81 -39.09 25.73
C ASP A 257 27.51 -38.14 24.56
N TRP A 258 28.46 -37.28 24.17
CA TRP A 258 28.30 -36.37 23.02
C TRP A 258 28.25 -37.13 21.70
N ASP A 259 27.24 -36.82 20.88
CA ASP A 259 27.09 -37.39 19.54
C ASP A 259 27.97 -36.62 18.53
N ARG A 260 29.26 -36.96 18.54
CA ARG A 260 30.29 -36.37 17.67
C ARG A 260 30.06 -36.69 16.19
N GLU A 261 29.47 -37.83 15.88
CA GLU A 261 29.14 -38.19 14.50
C GLU A 261 28.04 -37.29 13.96
N ALA A 262 26.94 -37.14 14.71
CA ALA A 262 25.85 -36.24 14.32
C ALA A 262 26.29 -34.78 14.27
N LEU A 263 27.16 -34.34 15.18
CA LEU A 263 27.75 -33.00 15.13
C LEU A 263 28.46 -32.71 13.81
N LEU A 264 29.36 -33.61 13.36
CA LEU A 264 30.10 -33.42 12.11
C LEU A 264 29.17 -33.43 10.89
N VAL A 265 28.14 -34.27 10.91
CA VAL A 265 27.11 -34.29 9.85
C VAL A 265 26.34 -32.96 9.81
N ALA A 266 25.92 -32.45 10.97
CA ALA A 266 25.21 -31.19 11.08
C ALA A 266 26.07 -29.99 10.63
N LEU A 267 27.32 -29.91 11.10
CA LEU A 267 28.27 -28.85 10.67
C LEU A 267 28.57 -28.93 9.17
N GLY A 268 28.64 -30.14 8.61
CA GLY A 268 28.82 -30.38 7.18
C GLY A 268 27.68 -29.83 6.31
N GLU A 269 26.53 -29.50 6.89
CA GLU A 269 25.49 -28.78 6.15
C GLU A 269 25.86 -27.32 5.87
N PHE A 270 26.66 -26.70 6.74
CA PHE A 270 26.95 -25.28 6.69
C PHE A 270 28.25 -24.97 5.96
N PHE A 271 29.33 -25.71 6.25
CA PHE A 271 30.65 -25.50 5.67
C PHE A 271 31.39 -26.82 5.42
N PRO A 272 32.44 -26.84 4.59
CA PRO A 272 33.17 -28.07 4.29
C PRO A 272 34.08 -28.50 5.45
N VAL A 273 33.53 -29.29 6.36
CA VAL A 273 34.27 -29.88 7.49
C VAL A 273 35.30 -30.91 7.00
N ARG A 274 36.55 -30.75 7.45
CA ARG A 274 37.73 -31.60 7.27
C ARG A 274 38.02 -32.45 8.52
N SER A 275 37.71 -31.95 9.71
CA SER A 275 37.87 -32.69 10.97
C SER A 275 37.09 -34.00 10.96
N SER A 276 37.71 -35.08 11.42
CA SER A 276 37.09 -36.39 11.61
C SER A 276 36.74 -36.63 13.09
N VAL A 277 35.94 -37.67 13.38
CA VAL A 277 35.57 -38.03 14.76
C VAL A 277 36.83 -38.26 15.63
N ALA A 278 37.85 -38.91 15.05
CA ALA A 278 39.11 -39.17 15.76
C ALA A 278 39.86 -37.88 16.15
N ASP A 279 39.70 -36.80 15.38
CA ASP A 279 40.38 -35.53 15.67
C ASP A 279 39.76 -34.81 16.87
N ILE A 280 38.50 -35.09 17.18
CA ILE A 280 37.70 -34.44 18.24
C ILE A 280 37.35 -35.39 19.40
N GLU A 281 37.79 -36.65 19.35
CA GLU A 281 37.47 -37.68 20.34
C GLU A 281 38.05 -37.34 21.73
N ASP A 282 39.17 -36.63 21.79
CA ASP A 282 39.84 -36.24 23.04
C ASP A 282 39.38 -34.89 23.61
N VAL A 283 38.61 -34.12 22.84
CA VAL A 283 38.13 -32.81 23.28
C VAL A 283 36.99 -33.00 24.30
N ARG A 284 37.11 -32.31 25.43
CA ARG A 284 36.17 -32.41 26.57
C ARG A 284 35.48 -31.08 26.89
N ASP A 285 35.92 -29.99 26.27
CA ASP A 285 35.37 -28.66 26.47
C ASP A 285 34.60 -28.20 25.22
N VAL A 286 33.39 -27.69 25.43
CA VAL A 286 32.53 -27.15 24.37
C VAL A 286 33.19 -25.95 23.72
N ALA A 287 33.85 -25.09 24.51
CA ALA A 287 34.54 -23.91 23.99
C ALA A 287 35.72 -24.29 23.08
N GLU A 288 36.41 -25.39 23.39
CA GLU A 288 37.49 -25.91 22.55
C GLU A 288 36.97 -26.49 21.24
N LEU A 289 35.82 -27.19 21.26
CA LEU A 289 35.15 -27.64 20.04
C LEU A 289 34.70 -26.47 19.16
N GLN A 290 34.03 -25.48 19.76
CA GLN A 290 33.57 -24.29 19.05
C GLN A 290 34.76 -23.55 18.40
N ALA A 291 35.81 -23.24 19.17
CA ALA A 291 36.99 -22.54 18.66
C ALA A 291 37.65 -23.29 17.51
N ARG A 292 37.72 -24.63 17.59
CA ARG A 292 38.28 -25.45 16.51
C ARG A 292 37.46 -25.34 15.22
N PHE A 293 36.13 -25.50 15.31
CA PHE A 293 35.28 -25.46 14.12
C PHE A 293 35.16 -24.06 13.54
N VAL A 294 35.18 -23.01 14.38
CA VAL A 294 35.26 -21.62 13.92
C VAL A 294 36.53 -21.39 13.12
N GLN A 295 37.70 -21.81 13.64
CA GLN A 295 38.97 -21.70 12.92
C GLN A 295 38.92 -22.45 11.58
N GLU A 296 38.37 -23.65 11.58
CA GLU A 296 38.25 -24.46 10.36
C GLU A 296 37.33 -23.82 9.30
N ALA A 297 36.22 -23.23 9.73
CA ALA A 297 35.32 -22.49 8.87
C ALA A 297 35.98 -21.19 8.35
N GLU A 298 36.71 -20.44 9.18
CA GLU A 298 37.49 -19.27 8.76
C GLU A 298 38.52 -19.64 7.69
N GLU A 299 39.28 -20.72 7.88
CA GLU A 299 40.23 -21.22 6.88
C GLU A 299 39.54 -21.61 5.56
N ALA A 300 38.34 -22.20 5.63
CA ALA A 300 37.53 -22.50 4.45
C ALA A 300 37.03 -21.22 3.75
N TYR A 301 36.66 -20.21 4.53
CA TYR A 301 36.20 -18.91 4.03
C TYR A 301 37.32 -18.18 3.29
N GLU A 302 38.51 -18.11 3.90
CA GLU A 302 39.71 -17.52 3.31
C GLU A 302 40.14 -18.26 2.05
N ALA A 303 40.11 -19.59 2.06
CA ALA A 303 40.42 -20.40 0.89
C ALA A 303 39.44 -20.10 -0.26
N LYS A 304 38.15 -19.92 0.04
CA LYS A 304 37.14 -19.53 -0.95
C LYS A 304 37.40 -18.12 -1.48
N GLU A 305 37.66 -17.15 -0.60
CA GLU A 305 37.96 -15.77 -0.96
C GLU A 305 39.20 -15.68 -1.87
N ALA A 306 40.24 -16.48 -1.60
CA ALA A 306 41.44 -16.56 -2.44
C ALA A 306 41.16 -17.06 -3.87
N VAL A 307 40.17 -17.92 -4.07
CA VAL A 307 39.79 -18.47 -5.38
C VAL A 307 39.02 -17.44 -6.22
N ILE A 308 38.09 -16.71 -5.60
CA ILE A 308 37.16 -15.82 -6.31
C ILE A 308 37.56 -14.34 -6.30
N THR A 309 38.57 -13.98 -5.48
CA THR A 309 39.06 -12.64 -5.13
C THR A 309 38.26 -11.91 -4.05
N PRO A 310 38.89 -11.03 -3.24
CA PRO A 310 38.21 -10.28 -2.17
C PRO A 310 37.05 -9.42 -2.66
N GLU A 311 37.22 -8.71 -3.78
CA GLU A 311 36.20 -7.80 -4.34
C GLU A 311 34.93 -8.56 -4.73
N VAL A 312 35.07 -9.69 -5.41
CA VAL A 312 33.95 -10.56 -5.81
C VAL A 312 33.34 -11.25 -4.59
N MET A 313 34.13 -11.58 -3.56
CA MET A 313 33.61 -12.12 -2.30
C MET A 313 32.70 -11.10 -1.58
N ARG A 314 33.11 -9.82 -1.50
CA ARG A 314 32.24 -8.76 -0.93
C ARG A 314 30.93 -8.63 -1.71
N GLU A 315 30.99 -8.68 -3.04
CA GLU A 315 29.79 -8.65 -3.87
C GLU A 315 28.90 -9.86 -3.65
N LEU A 316 29.49 -11.05 -3.55
CA LEU A 316 28.78 -12.29 -3.28
C LEU A 316 28.07 -12.24 -1.93
N GLU A 317 28.75 -11.82 -0.87
CA GLU A 317 28.17 -11.64 0.47
C GLU A 317 26.94 -10.71 0.41
N ARG A 318 27.07 -9.55 -0.23
CA ARG A 318 25.96 -8.59 -0.37
C ARG A 318 24.78 -9.18 -1.13
N VAL A 319 25.04 -9.84 -2.26
CA VAL A 319 23.98 -10.42 -3.09
C VAL A 319 23.27 -11.56 -2.36
N VAL A 320 24.03 -12.45 -1.72
CA VAL A 320 23.46 -13.59 -0.98
C VAL A 320 22.65 -13.09 0.22
N LEU A 321 23.23 -12.23 1.06
CA LEU A 321 22.56 -11.74 2.26
C LEU A 321 21.30 -10.93 1.93
N LEU A 322 21.35 -10.06 0.91
CA LEU A 322 20.19 -9.27 0.50
C LEU A 322 19.04 -10.15 0.02
N ASN A 323 19.32 -11.14 -0.84
CA ASN A 323 18.29 -12.02 -1.37
C ASN A 323 17.63 -12.88 -0.28
N ILE A 324 18.43 -13.39 0.67
CA ILE A 324 17.92 -14.17 1.81
C ILE A 324 17.07 -13.28 2.71
N THR A 325 17.59 -12.12 3.12
CA THR A 325 16.89 -11.15 3.96
C THR A 325 15.55 -10.76 3.35
N ASP A 326 15.51 -10.44 2.06
CA ASP A 326 14.30 -10.03 1.35
C ASP A 326 13.25 -11.15 1.29
N THR A 327 13.68 -12.38 1.03
CA THR A 327 12.79 -13.54 0.93
C THR A 327 12.17 -13.86 2.30
N LYS A 328 13.01 -13.98 3.32
CA LYS A 328 12.61 -14.31 4.69
C LYS A 328 11.77 -13.20 5.33
N TRP A 329 12.13 -11.94 5.10
CA TRP A 329 11.33 -10.81 5.60
C TRP A 329 9.93 -10.79 4.98
N ARG A 330 9.78 -11.09 3.69
CA ARG A 330 8.47 -11.17 3.05
C ARG A 330 7.62 -12.32 3.61
N GLU A 331 8.23 -13.46 3.89
CA GLU A 331 7.55 -14.60 4.54
C GLU A 331 7.12 -14.21 5.96
N HIS A 332 8.00 -13.58 6.73
CA HIS A 332 7.67 -13.05 8.06
C HIS A 332 6.50 -12.07 8.04
N LEU A 333 6.48 -11.11 7.10
CA LEU A 333 5.35 -10.20 6.95
C LEU A 333 4.02 -10.92 6.73
N TYR A 334 4.04 -11.99 5.93
CA TYR A 334 2.85 -12.80 5.68
C TYR A 334 2.38 -13.50 6.96
N GLU A 335 3.29 -14.13 7.72
CA GLU A 335 2.95 -14.78 8.99
C GLU A 335 2.47 -13.77 10.06
N MET A 336 3.05 -12.57 10.08
CA MET A 336 2.64 -11.48 10.97
C MET A 336 1.21 -11.00 10.69
N ASP A 337 0.78 -10.97 9.43
CA ASP A 337 -0.62 -10.65 9.07
C ASP A 337 -1.59 -11.70 9.65
N TYR A 338 -1.28 -13.00 9.53
CA TYR A 338 -2.09 -14.06 10.14
C TYR A 338 -2.12 -13.98 11.66
N LEU A 339 -0.96 -13.72 12.28
CA LEU A 339 -0.88 -13.56 13.72
C LEU A 339 -1.80 -12.41 14.18
N GLN A 340 -1.76 -11.28 13.49
CA GLN A 340 -2.60 -10.12 13.82
C GLN A 340 -4.10 -10.41 13.69
N GLU A 341 -4.53 -11.11 12.62
CA GLU A 341 -5.94 -11.50 12.46
C GLU A 341 -6.39 -12.51 13.52
N GLY A 342 -5.53 -13.46 13.88
CA GLY A 342 -5.84 -14.55 14.81
C GLY A 342 -5.78 -14.17 16.30
N ILE A 343 -4.96 -13.19 16.68
CA ILE A 343 -4.66 -12.90 18.09
C ILE A 343 -5.89 -12.46 18.88
N HIS A 344 -6.88 -11.85 18.22
CA HIS A 344 -8.12 -11.42 18.86
C HIS A 344 -8.91 -12.59 19.49
N LEU A 345 -8.76 -13.82 18.98
CA LEU A 345 -9.38 -15.00 19.57
C LEU A 345 -8.77 -15.39 20.93
N ARG A 346 -7.57 -14.91 21.26
CA ARG A 346 -6.96 -15.16 22.57
C ARG A 346 -7.55 -14.31 23.68
N SER A 347 -8.24 -13.21 23.34
CA SER A 347 -9.00 -12.39 24.31
C SER A 347 -10.05 -13.19 25.08
N TYR A 348 -10.57 -14.29 24.52
CA TYR A 348 -11.51 -15.19 25.18
C TYR A 348 -10.93 -15.88 26.42
N ALA A 349 -9.59 -16.00 26.51
CA ALA A 349 -8.89 -16.58 27.66
C ALA A 349 -8.50 -15.54 28.73
N GLN A 350 -9.10 -14.34 28.71
CA GLN A 350 -8.79 -13.22 29.62
C GLN A 350 -7.32 -12.77 29.59
N ARG A 351 -6.61 -13.07 28.50
CA ARG A 351 -5.27 -12.54 28.25
C ARG A 351 -5.35 -11.31 27.37
N ASP A 352 -4.48 -10.35 27.61
CA ASP A 352 -4.39 -9.15 26.77
C ASP A 352 -3.82 -9.52 25.39
N PRO A 353 -4.58 -9.33 24.29
CA PRO A 353 -4.13 -9.72 22.95
C PRO A 353 -2.86 -9.02 22.51
N LEU A 354 -2.66 -7.76 22.90
CA LEU A 354 -1.47 -7.00 22.51
C LEU A 354 -0.20 -7.61 23.14
N THR A 355 -0.26 -7.97 24.42
CA THR A 355 0.87 -8.62 25.10
C THR A 355 1.21 -9.97 24.47
N GLU A 356 0.20 -10.77 24.13
CA GLU A 356 0.41 -12.05 23.45
C GLU A 356 0.97 -11.87 22.04
N TYR A 357 0.45 -10.90 21.28
CA TYR A 357 0.98 -10.51 19.97
C TYR A 357 2.45 -10.11 20.06
N GLN A 358 2.81 -9.22 21.00
CA GLN A 358 4.19 -8.76 21.19
C GLN A 358 5.14 -9.92 21.47
N ARG A 359 4.74 -10.86 22.34
CA ARG A 359 5.56 -12.02 22.68
C ARG A 359 5.79 -12.92 21.48
N GLU A 360 4.73 -13.24 20.73
CA GLU A 360 4.82 -14.15 19.58
C GLU A 360 5.53 -13.50 18.39
N ALA A 361 5.24 -12.23 18.12
CA ALA A 361 5.95 -11.43 17.13
C ALA A 361 7.45 -11.36 17.40
N PHE A 362 7.86 -11.28 18.67
CA PHE A 362 9.26 -11.29 19.07
C PHE A 362 9.91 -12.66 18.81
N MET A 363 9.27 -13.75 19.25
CA MET A 363 9.78 -15.11 19.00
C MET A 363 9.91 -15.40 17.50
N MET A 364 8.92 -15.01 16.69
CA MET A 364 8.99 -15.18 15.22
C MET A 364 10.09 -14.33 14.58
N PHE A 365 10.40 -13.16 15.15
CA PHE A 365 11.46 -12.29 14.65
C PHE A 365 12.86 -12.80 15.02
N ASP A 366 13.01 -13.40 16.18
CA ASP A 366 14.25 -14.09 16.57
C ASP A 366 14.49 -15.28 15.62
N GLU A 367 13.47 -16.13 15.42
CA GLU A 367 13.52 -17.27 14.47
C GLU A 367 13.83 -16.81 13.04
N LEU A 368 13.25 -15.68 12.61
CA LEU A 368 13.58 -15.06 11.33
C LEU A 368 15.08 -14.74 11.25
N THR A 369 15.62 -14.08 12.28
CA THR A 369 17.01 -13.61 12.31
C THR A 369 17.98 -14.79 12.30
N GLU A 370 17.73 -15.80 13.14
CA GLU A 370 18.48 -17.05 13.17
C GLU A 370 18.44 -17.75 11.80
N SER A 371 17.27 -17.88 11.17
CA SER A 371 17.18 -18.54 9.86
C SER A 371 17.88 -17.76 8.73
N ILE A 372 17.97 -16.42 8.84
CA ILE A 372 18.75 -15.61 7.89
C ILE A 372 20.24 -15.92 8.04
N GLN A 373 20.74 -16.02 9.27
CA GLN A 373 22.14 -16.35 9.56
C GLN A 373 22.48 -17.76 9.06
N GLU A 374 21.66 -18.75 9.41
CA GLU A 374 21.83 -20.15 8.97
C GLU A 374 21.85 -20.29 7.45
N ASP A 375 20.85 -19.72 6.77
CA ASP A 375 20.79 -19.77 5.31
C ASP A 375 21.99 -19.03 4.71
N PHE A 376 22.37 -17.86 5.24
CA PHE A 376 23.53 -17.13 4.73
C PHE A 376 24.80 -17.98 4.79
N VAL A 377 25.10 -18.60 5.94
CA VAL A 377 26.27 -19.48 6.11
C VAL A 377 26.19 -20.66 5.12
N LYS A 378 25.03 -21.32 5.02
CA LYS A 378 24.82 -22.43 4.10
C LYS A 378 25.05 -22.05 2.64
N TYR A 379 24.55 -20.90 2.21
CA TYR A 379 24.72 -20.43 0.82
C TYR A 379 26.13 -19.91 0.56
N ILE A 380 26.74 -19.15 1.48
CA ILE A 380 28.04 -18.50 1.22
C ILE A 380 29.15 -19.51 1.00
N TYR A 381 29.13 -20.69 1.64
CA TYR A 381 30.11 -21.76 1.36
C TYR A 381 29.79 -22.56 0.10
N ARG A 382 28.51 -22.77 -0.23
CA ARG A 382 28.08 -23.65 -1.34
C ARG A 382 27.95 -22.98 -2.70
N VAL A 383 27.77 -21.66 -2.77
CA VAL A 383 27.61 -20.98 -4.06
C VAL A 383 28.87 -21.11 -4.90
N GLU A 384 28.74 -21.72 -6.08
CA GLU A 384 29.78 -21.79 -7.10
C GLU A 384 29.62 -20.65 -8.11
N LEU A 385 30.66 -19.85 -8.29
CA LEU A 385 30.68 -18.80 -9.32
C LEU A 385 30.96 -19.43 -10.69
N VAL A 386 29.93 -19.48 -11.53
CA VAL A 386 30.11 -19.82 -12.94
C VAL A 386 30.77 -18.64 -13.64
N ARG A 387 32.09 -18.70 -13.86
CA ARG A 387 32.78 -17.73 -14.72
C ARG A 387 32.22 -17.83 -16.14
N GLN A 388 31.56 -16.77 -16.60
CA GLN A 388 31.26 -16.58 -18.02
C GLN A 388 32.54 -16.17 -18.78
N ASP A 389 33.51 -17.08 -18.86
CA ASP A 389 34.71 -16.91 -19.70
C ASP A 389 34.45 -17.30 -21.17
N GLN A 390 33.21 -17.61 -21.54
CA GLN A 390 32.81 -17.75 -22.94
C GLN A 390 32.16 -16.47 -23.42
N PRO A 391 32.70 -15.78 -24.46
CA PRO A 391 31.94 -14.77 -25.16
C PRO A 391 30.61 -15.41 -25.59
N PRO A 392 29.47 -14.71 -25.52
CA PRO A 392 28.21 -15.25 -26.00
C PRO A 392 28.48 -15.75 -27.42
N ALA A 393 28.33 -17.06 -27.64
CA ALA A 393 28.44 -17.63 -28.97
C ALA A 393 27.55 -16.76 -29.87
N PRO A 394 28.05 -16.27 -31.02
CA PRO A 394 27.30 -15.34 -31.84
C PRO A 394 25.94 -15.96 -32.05
N ALA A 395 24.91 -15.29 -31.52
CA ALA A 395 23.54 -15.70 -31.73
C ALA A 395 23.40 -15.77 -33.24
N ALA A 396 23.42 -16.98 -33.79
CA ALA A 396 23.10 -17.22 -35.17
C ALA A 396 21.72 -16.61 -35.30
N THR A 397 21.67 -15.42 -35.89
CA THR A 397 20.43 -14.72 -36.14
C THR A 397 19.73 -15.62 -37.12
N ARG A 398 18.89 -16.51 -36.60
CA ARG A 398 17.91 -17.23 -37.39
C ARG A 398 16.91 -16.17 -37.77
N VAL A 399 17.28 -15.40 -38.78
CA VAL A 399 16.34 -14.64 -39.58
C VAL A 399 15.36 -15.69 -40.07
N GLN A 400 14.20 -15.78 -39.41
CA GLN A 400 13.04 -16.41 -39.98
C GLN A 400 12.74 -15.59 -41.23
N ARG A 401 13.31 -16.03 -42.35
CA ARG A 401 12.86 -15.63 -43.67
C ARG A 401 11.42 -16.11 -43.74
N VAL A 402 10.48 -15.18 -43.53
CA VAL A 402 9.10 -15.35 -43.95
C VAL A 402 9.19 -15.46 -45.47
N GLN A 403 9.25 -16.70 -45.94
CA GLN A 403 9.24 -17.00 -47.35
C GLN A 403 7.79 -16.83 -47.80
N GLU A 404 7.51 -15.66 -48.37
CA GLU A 404 6.32 -15.38 -49.14
C GLU A 404 6.20 -16.43 -50.25
N ASN A 405 5.29 -17.39 -50.09
CA ASN A 405 4.86 -18.24 -51.18
C ASN A 405 3.88 -17.44 -52.05
N ARG A 406 4.40 -16.85 -53.13
CA ARG A 406 3.62 -16.62 -54.35
C ARG A 406 3.74 -17.86 -55.24
N ASP A 407 2.58 -18.32 -55.67
CA ASP A 407 2.34 -19.47 -56.53
C ASP A 407 3.20 -19.48 -57.81
N GLU A 408 3.57 -20.68 -58.29
CA GLU A 408 3.23 -21.14 -59.65
C GLU A 408 3.61 -22.62 -59.93
N VAL A 409 2.56 -23.42 -60.16
CA VAL A 409 2.32 -24.53 -61.13
C VAL A 409 3.33 -25.68 -61.41
N ALA A 410 2.82 -26.90 -61.17
CA ALA A 410 2.58 -28.00 -62.15
C ALA A 410 3.24 -29.39 -61.91
N ALA A 411 2.40 -30.41 -62.21
CA ALA A 411 2.63 -31.87 -62.35
C ALA A 411 2.74 -32.70 -61.05
N GLY A 412 1.95 -33.73 -60.77
CA GLY A 412 0.84 -34.40 -61.44
C GLY A 412 0.50 -35.73 -60.71
N ALA A 413 -0.78 -36.16 -60.80
CA ALA A 413 -1.36 -37.45 -60.37
C ALA A 413 -1.36 -37.77 -58.85
N GLY A 414 -2.42 -38.26 -58.20
CA GLY A 414 -3.76 -38.71 -58.55
C GLY A 414 -4.33 -39.40 -57.28
N GLY A 415 -5.63 -39.30 -57.02
CA GLY A 415 -6.26 -40.00 -55.89
C GLY A 415 -7.52 -39.30 -55.37
N ALA A 416 -8.66 -39.89 -55.68
CA ALA A 416 -10.01 -39.34 -55.56
C ALA A 416 -10.57 -39.30 -54.13
N GLY A 417 -11.54 -38.41 -53.86
CA GLY A 417 -12.44 -38.55 -52.70
C GLY A 417 -13.10 -37.26 -52.19
N GLN A 418 -14.09 -36.78 -52.94
CA GLN A 418 -15.22 -35.85 -52.63
C GLN A 418 -15.33 -35.12 -51.26
N ALA A 419 -15.59 -33.81 -51.37
CA ALA A 419 -16.20 -32.92 -50.38
C ALA A 419 -17.76 -33.04 -50.41
N PRO A 420 -18.56 -32.33 -49.56
CA PRO A 420 -18.66 -30.87 -49.66
C PRO A 420 -18.62 -30.10 -48.33
N ARG A 421 -18.28 -28.82 -48.53
CA ARG A 421 -18.27 -27.70 -47.58
C ARG A 421 -19.68 -27.14 -47.38
N GLU A 422 -19.95 -26.64 -46.19
CA GLU A 422 -20.65 -25.37 -45.88
C GLU A 422 -20.03 -24.89 -44.55
N GLY A 423 -19.56 -23.67 -44.31
CA GLY A 423 -19.94 -22.34 -44.80
C GLY A 423 -20.19 -21.48 -43.56
N GLY A 424 -19.44 -20.41 -43.33
CA GLY A 424 -19.78 -19.42 -42.28
C GLY A 424 -18.58 -18.81 -41.55
N GLN A 425 -18.47 -17.49 -41.64
CA GLN A 425 -17.36 -16.65 -41.20
C GLN A 425 -17.40 -16.26 -39.72
N ALA A 426 -16.20 -15.91 -39.24
CA ALA A 426 -15.85 -14.82 -38.32
C ALA A 426 -16.18 -14.90 -36.82
N GLY A 427 -15.14 -14.68 -36.01
CA GLY A 427 -15.25 -14.08 -34.68
C GLY A 427 -14.47 -14.80 -33.57
N ASN A 428 -13.21 -14.42 -33.36
CA ASN A 428 -12.59 -14.46 -32.03
C ASN A 428 -13.04 -13.16 -31.30
N PRO A 429 -13.28 -13.11 -29.97
CA PRO A 429 -12.32 -13.51 -28.94
C PRO A 429 -12.92 -14.19 -27.69
N GLN A 430 -12.02 -14.78 -26.88
CA GLN A 430 -12.27 -15.24 -25.51
C GLN A 430 -13.14 -14.27 -24.70
N GLN A 431 -14.37 -14.70 -24.37
CA GLN A 431 -15.16 -14.16 -23.28
C GLN A 431 -15.23 -15.21 -22.19
N ALA A 432 -14.76 -14.85 -20.99
CA ALA A 432 -14.88 -15.66 -19.79
C ALA A 432 -16.36 -15.84 -19.43
N PHE A 433 -16.89 -17.04 -19.68
CA PHE A 433 -18.22 -17.41 -19.19
C PHE A 433 -18.12 -17.74 -17.69
N SER A 434 -18.90 -17.03 -16.87
CA SER A 434 -18.91 -17.20 -15.41
C SER A 434 -19.24 -18.64 -14.95
N ASP A 435 -18.77 -19.00 -13.75
CA ASP A 435 -18.92 -20.30 -13.05
C ASP A 435 -20.36 -20.79 -12.81
N LYS A 436 -21.37 -20.17 -13.43
CA LYS A 436 -22.79 -20.46 -13.22
C LYS A 436 -23.43 -21.33 -14.30
N VAL A 437 -22.66 -21.86 -15.27
CA VAL A 437 -23.19 -22.76 -16.31
C VAL A 437 -23.17 -24.22 -15.82
N PRO A 438 -24.32 -24.90 -15.71
CA PRO A 438 -24.37 -26.30 -15.24
C PRO A 438 -23.58 -27.23 -16.18
N ARG A 439 -22.77 -28.15 -15.63
CA ARG A 439 -21.86 -29.05 -16.38
C ARG A 439 -22.50 -29.81 -17.56
N ASN A 440 -23.79 -30.14 -17.49
CA ASN A 440 -24.51 -30.89 -18.53
C ASN A 440 -25.35 -30.02 -19.49
N ALA A 441 -25.40 -28.69 -19.30
CA ALA A 441 -26.10 -27.77 -20.20
C ALA A 441 -25.36 -27.62 -21.54
N PRO A 442 -26.05 -27.24 -22.64
CA PRO A 442 -25.40 -26.87 -23.89
C PRO A 442 -24.43 -25.71 -23.69
N CYS A 443 -23.27 -25.77 -24.35
CA CYS A 443 -22.21 -24.79 -24.17
C CYS A 443 -22.58 -23.43 -24.80
N PRO A 444 -22.40 -22.31 -24.08
CA PRO A 444 -22.78 -20.97 -24.56
C PRO A 444 -22.07 -20.50 -25.83
N CYS A 445 -20.95 -21.13 -26.21
CA CYS A 445 -20.24 -20.82 -27.45
C CYS A 445 -20.95 -21.29 -28.74
N GLY A 446 -22.14 -21.88 -28.63
CA GLY A 446 -22.91 -22.36 -29.79
C GLY A 446 -22.38 -23.64 -30.43
N SER A 447 -21.39 -24.32 -29.82
CA SER A 447 -20.76 -25.54 -30.38
C SER A 447 -21.66 -26.79 -30.44
N GLY A 448 -22.89 -26.72 -29.91
CA GLY A 448 -23.80 -27.88 -29.80
C GLY A 448 -23.37 -28.96 -28.79
N LYS A 449 -22.19 -28.82 -28.17
CA LYS A 449 -21.65 -29.75 -27.17
C LYS A 449 -22.09 -29.37 -25.74
N LYS A 450 -22.11 -30.33 -24.81
CA LYS A 450 -22.32 -30.06 -23.37
C LYS A 450 -21.13 -29.27 -22.80
N TYR A 451 -21.38 -28.37 -21.84
CA TYR A 451 -20.38 -27.47 -21.25
C TYR A 451 -19.11 -28.19 -20.75
N LYS A 452 -19.26 -29.31 -20.03
CA LYS A 452 -18.14 -30.15 -19.54
C LYS A 452 -17.26 -30.78 -20.63
N LYS A 453 -17.73 -30.83 -21.89
CA LYS A 453 -16.98 -31.35 -23.04
C LYS A 453 -16.46 -30.24 -23.96
N CYS A 454 -16.53 -28.98 -23.51
CA CYS A 454 -16.09 -27.81 -24.22
C CYS A 454 -15.37 -26.87 -23.24
N HIS A 455 -15.91 -25.68 -22.96
CA HIS A 455 -15.26 -24.69 -22.08
C HIS A 455 -15.08 -25.15 -20.62
N GLY A 456 -15.88 -26.11 -20.13
CA GLY A 456 -15.70 -26.71 -18.80
C GLY A 456 -14.83 -27.98 -18.80
N ALA A 457 -14.06 -28.25 -19.85
CA ALA A 457 -13.18 -29.43 -19.93
C ALA A 457 -11.81 -29.23 -19.25
N ALA A 458 -11.46 -27.99 -18.91
CA ALA A 458 -10.19 -27.63 -18.25
C ALA A 458 -10.39 -27.08 -16.82
N ALA A 459 -11.55 -27.37 -16.19
CA ALA A 459 -11.89 -26.99 -14.81
C ALA A 459 -12.35 -28.19 -13.97
#